data_AF-A0A7J8E005-F1
#
_entry.id   AF-A0A7J8E005-F1
#
_cell.length_a   1.000
_cell.length_b   1.000
_cell.length_c   1.000
_cell.angle_alpha   90.00
_cell.angle_beta   90.00
_cell.angle_gamma   90.00
#
_symmetry.space_group_name_H-M   'P 1'
#
loop_
_entity.id
_entity.type
_entity.pdbx_description
1 polymer ?
#
loop_
_entity_poly.entity_id
_entity_poly.type
_entity_poly.pdbx_seq_one_letter_code
_entity_poly.pdbx_strand_id
1 'polypeptide(L)'
;MVDYDEGTDVFQQLNMNSAPTFMHFPAKGRPKRADTFDLQRIGFAAEQLAKWIADRTDVHIRVFRPPNYSGTIALALLVSLVGGLLYLRRNNLEFIYNKTGWAMVSLCIVFAMTSGQMWNHIRGPPYAHKNPHNGQVSYIHGSSQAQFVAESHIILVLNAAITMGMVLLNEAATSKGDVGKRRIICLVGLGLVVFFFSFLLSIFRSKYHGYPYSFLIK
;
A
#
# COMPACT_ATOMS: atom_id res chain seq x y z
N MET A 1 15.93 -5.77 -26.49
CA MET A 1 16.29 -5.68 -25.06
C MET A 1 15.11 -6.27 -24.33
N VAL A 2 15.26 -7.40 -23.62
CA VAL A 2 14.14 -8.03 -22.92
C VAL A 2 14.00 -7.31 -21.59
N ASP A 3 12.90 -6.58 -21.42
CA ASP A 3 12.55 -5.98 -20.13
C ASP A 3 11.95 -7.06 -19.22
N TYR A 4 12.22 -6.98 -17.92
CA TYR A 4 11.65 -7.93 -16.96
C TYR A 4 10.12 -7.84 -16.96
N ASP A 5 9.58 -6.62 -17.04
CA ASP A 5 8.13 -6.38 -17.00
C ASP A 5 7.38 -6.99 -18.20
N GLU A 6 8.05 -7.11 -19.35
CA GLU A 6 7.47 -7.68 -20.58
C GLU A 6 7.83 -9.16 -20.79
N GLY A 7 8.79 -9.70 -20.01
CA GLY A 7 9.44 -10.99 -20.30
C GLY A 7 9.77 -11.83 -19.08
N THR A 8 8.96 -11.75 -18.01
CA THR A 8 9.17 -12.45 -16.73
C THR A 8 9.46 -13.96 -16.89
N ASP A 9 8.82 -14.62 -17.86
CA ASP A 9 8.98 -16.06 -18.13
C ASP A 9 10.42 -16.43 -18.52
N VAL A 10 11.13 -15.57 -19.25
CA VAL A 10 12.52 -15.82 -19.68
C VAL A 10 13.47 -15.77 -18.48
N PHE A 11 13.24 -14.85 -17.56
CA PHE A 11 14.04 -14.74 -16.33
C PHE A 11 13.78 -15.91 -15.38
N GLN A 12 12.54 -16.42 -15.32
CA GLN A 12 12.20 -17.63 -14.57
C GLN A 12 12.87 -18.88 -15.16
N GLN A 13 12.87 -19.03 -16.49
CA GLN A 13 13.57 -20.15 -17.17
C GLN A 13 15.08 -20.14 -16.91
N LEU A 14 15.68 -18.95 -16.84
CA LEU A 14 17.10 -18.77 -16.53
C LEU A 14 17.41 -18.81 -15.02
N ASN A 15 16.40 -19.00 -14.17
CA ASN A 15 16.49 -19.02 -12.72
C ASN A 15 17.21 -17.79 -12.12
N MET A 16 17.00 -16.62 -12.75
CA MET A 16 17.61 -15.36 -12.33
C MET A 16 16.62 -14.58 -11.47
N ASN A 17 16.89 -14.52 -10.16
CA ASN A 17 16.01 -13.87 -9.17
C ASN A 17 16.54 -12.51 -8.68
N SER A 18 17.71 -12.07 -9.17
CA SER A 18 18.38 -10.85 -8.73
C SER A 18 18.77 -9.98 -9.92
N ALA A 19 18.79 -8.66 -9.71
CA ALA A 19 19.34 -7.74 -10.69
C ALA A 19 20.82 -8.06 -10.97
N PRO A 20 21.28 -7.95 -12.23
CA PRO A 20 22.67 -8.17 -12.59
C PRO A 20 23.58 -7.10 -11.98
N THR A 21 24.79 -7.49 -11.57
CA THR A 21 25.78 -6.60 -10.96
C THR A 21 26.71 -6.01 -12.03
N PHE A 22 27.04 -4.72 -11.94
CA PHE A 22 28.00 -4.10 -12.86
C PHE A 22 29.44 -4.29 -12.36
N MET A 23 30.34 -4.65 -13.27
CA MET A 23 31.77 -4.79 -12.97
C MET A 23 32.58 -3.93 -13.94
N HIS A 24 33.47 -3.11 -13.39
CA HIS A 24 34.42 -2.30 -14.15
C HIS A 24 35.78 -3.00 -14.16
N PHE A 25 36.41 -3.09 -15.33
CA PHE A 25 37.75 -3.65 -15.48
C PHE A 25 38.73 -2.52 -15.81
N PRO A 26 39.64 -2.14 -14.88
CA PRO A 26 40.57 -1.04 -15.13
C PRO A 26 41.57 -1.40 -16.23
N ALA A 27 41.92 -0.44 -17.08
CA ALA A 27 42.85 -0.64 -18.20
C ALA A 27 44.28 -1.05 -17.75
N LYS A 28 44.66 -0.74 -16.51
CA LYS A 28 45.92 -1.18 -15.88
C LYS A 28 45.67 -1.63 -14.45
N GLY A 29 46.02 -2.88 -14.13
CA GLY A 29 45.95 -3.45 -12.79
C GLY A 29 44.95 -4.60 -12.64
N ARG A 30 44.97 -5.25 -11.47
CA ARG A 30 43.99 -6.31 -11.15
C ARG A 30 42.66 -5.69 -10.67
N PRO A 31 41.51 -6.31 -10.97
CA PRO A 31 40.21 -5.84 -10.49
C PRO A 31 40.19 -5.79 -8.96
N LYS A 32 39.75 -4.67 -8.39
CA LYS A 32 39.56 -4.51 -6.94
C LYS A 32 38.10 -4.79 -6.59
N ARG A 33 37.83 -5.16 -5.32
CA ARG A 33 36.46 -5.31 -4.81
C ARG A 33 35.60 -4.04 -4.96
N ALA A 34 36.23 -2.87 -5.05
CA ALA A 34 35.54 -1.60 -5.25
C ALA A 34 35.19 -1.30 -6.72
N ASP A 35 35.58 -2.19 -7.65
CA ASP A 35 35.22 -2.14 -9.08
C ASP A 35 33.98 -2.99 -9.39
N THR A 36 33.34 -3.56 -8.36
CA THR A 36 32.03 -4.21 -8.44
C THR A 36 30.97 -3.28 -7.86
N PHE A 37 29.99 -2.91 -8.67
CA PHE A 37 28.85 -2.09 -8.24
C PHE A 37 27.74 -2.97 -7.69
N ASP A 38 27.70 -3.09 -6.37
CA ASP A 38 26.64 -3.78 -5.67
C ASP A 38 25.38 -2.90 -5.56
N LEU A 39 24.36 -3.21 -6.37
CA LEU A 39 23.09 -2.47 -6.39
C LEU A 39 22.36 -2.51 -5.03
N GLN A 40 22.48 -3.60 -4.26
CA GLN A 40 21.78 -3.72 -2.98
C GLN A 40 22.37 -2.78 -1.93
N ARG A 41 23.68 -2.54 -1.99
CA ARG A 41 24.39 -1.68 -1.03
C ARG A 41 24.41 -0.21 -1.42
N ILE A 42 24.60 0.07 -2.71
CA ILE A 42 24.82 1.44 -3.20
C ILE A 42 23.48 2.12 -3.53
N GLY A 43 22.51 1.33 -4.01
CA GLY A 43 21.17 1.78 -4.39
C GLY A 43 20.92 1.65 -5.89
N PHE A 44 19.65 1.82 -6.27
CA PHE A 44 19.14 1.60 -7.63
C PHE A 44 19.06 2.88 -8.48
N ALA A 45 19.50 4.03 -7.94
CA ALA A 45 19.35 5.29 -8.63
C ALA A 45 20.37 5.40 -9.78
N ALA A 46 19.91 5.81 -10.98
CA ALA A 46 20.75 5.98 -12.15
C ALA A 46 21.88 7.00 -11.91
N GLU A 47 21.66 8.00 -11.04
CA GLU A 47 22.66 8.99 -10.65
C GLU A 47 23.82 8.38 -9.87
N GLN A 48 23.56 7.34 -9.07
CA GLN A 48 24.60 6.65 -8.30
C GLN A 48 25.49 5.81 -9.21
N LEU A 49 24.89 5.15 -10.21
CA LEU A 49 25.64 4.43 -11.24
C LEU A 49 26.47 5.40 -12.09
N ALA A 50 25.88 6.52 -12.54
CA ALA A 50 26.58 7.56 -13.30
C ALA A 50 27.76 8.15 -12.51
N LYS A 51 27.59 8.40 -11.22
CA LYS A 51 28.66 8.87 -10.34
C LYS A 51 29.75 7.81 -10.16
N TRP A 52 29.38 6.55 -9.96
CA TRP A 52 30.34 5.45 -9.85
C TRP A 52 31.17 5.24 -11.12
N ILE A 53 30.55 5.40 -12.30
CA ILE A 53 31.27 5.37 -13.58
C ILE A 53 32.21 6.57 -13.68
N ALA A 54 31.75 7.77 -13.33
CA ALA A 54 32.58 8.98 -13.36
C ALA A 54 33.81 8.86 -12.45
N ASP A 55 33.64 8.35 -11.23
CA ASP A 55 34.74 8.14 -10.27
C ASP A 55 35.79 7.11 -10.73
N ARG A 56 35.48 6.29 -11.75
CA ARG A 56 36.34 5.19 -12.25
C ARG A 56 36.92 5.43 -13.64
N THR A 57 36.20 6.18 -14.46
CA THR A 57 36.52 6.36 -15.89
C THR A 57 36.72 7.84 -16.26
N ASP A 58 36.53 8.76 -15.31
CA ASP A 58 36.47 10.22 -15.53
C ASP A 58 35.41 10.66 -16.56
N VAL A 59 34.50 9.76 -16.95
CA VAL A 59 33.40 10.05 -17.87
C VAL A 59 32.17 10.52 -17.08
N HIS A 60 31.83 11.79 -17.22
CA HIS A 60 30.65 12.37 -16.61
C HIS A 60 29.38 12.09 -17.43
N ILE A 61 28.55 11.16 -16.95
CA ILE A 61 27.24 10.85 -17.52
C ILE A 61 26.18 11.77 -16.90
N ARG A 62 25.47 12.54 -17.72
CA ARG A 62 24.31 13.33 -17.29
C ARG A 62 23.04 12.47 -17.34
N VAL A 63 22.45 12.20 -16.19
CA VAL A 63 21.18 11.47 -16.08
C VAL A 63 20.04 12.46 -16.30
N PHE A 64 19.30 12.31 -17.39
CA PHE A 64 18.09 13.06 -17.66
C PHE A 64 16.88 12.19 -17.34
N ARG A 65 16.06 12.63 -16.38
CA ARG A 65 14.74 12.03 -16.16
C ARG A 65 13.74 12.87 -16.95
N PRO A 66 13.08 12.32 -17.99
CA PRO A 66 12.06 13.08 -18.70
C PRO A 66 10.99 13.51 -17.69
N PRO A 67 10.64 14.81 -17.63
CA PRO A 67 9.62 15.28 -16.71
C PRO A 67 8.33 14.52 -16.95
N ASN A 68 7.81 13.88 -15.90
CA ASN A 68 6.56 13.16 -15.98
C ASN A 68 5.38 14.15 -15.98
N TYR A 69 5.01 14.63 -17.17
CA TYR A 69 3.87 15.53 -17.33
C TYR A 69 2.51 14.86 -17.11
N SER A 70 2.44 13.52 -17.06
CA SER A 70 1.17 12.81 -16.84
C SER A 70 0.52 13.22 -15.51
N GLY A 71 1.33 13.37 -14.45
CA GLY A 71 0.85 13.80 -13.14
C GLY A 71 0.31 15.23 -13.16
N THR A 72 1.02 16.16 -13.84
CA THR A 72 0.58 17.55 -13.97
C THR A 72 -0.66 17.69 -14.84
N ILE A 73 -0.76 16.91 -15.92
CA ILE A 73 -1.93 16.91 -16.82
C ILE A 73 -3.13 16.29 -16.11
N ALA A 74 -2.95 15.18 -15.38
CA ALA A 74 -4.01 14.56 -14.58
C ALA A 74 -4.52 15.52 -13.50
N LEU A 75 -3.62 16.25 -12.82
CA LEU A 75 -4.00 17.26 -11.84
C LEU A 75 -4.77 18.43 -12.49
N ALA A 76 -4.30 18.94 -13.62
CA ALA A 76 -4.97 20.02 -14.34
C ALA A 76 -6.38 19.58 -14.81
N LEU A 77 -6.50 18.36 -15.33
CA LEU A 77 -7.79 17.76 -15.69
C LEU A 77 -8.72 17.65 -14.49
N LEU A 78 -8.22 17.13 -13.36
CA LEU A 78 -9.01 17.00 -12.14
C LEU A 78 -9.52 18.36 -11.64
N VAL A 79 -8.66 19.38 -11.61
CA VAL A 79 -9.04 20.74 -11.22
C VAL A 79 -10.08 21.32 -12.19
N SER A 80 -9.89 21.13 -13.49
CA SER A 80 -10.86 21.59 -14.51
C SER A 80 -12.22 20.89 -14.39
N LEU A 81 -12.22 19.58 -14.09
CA LEU A 81 -13.43 18.78 -13.91
C LEU A 81 -14.19 19.23 -12.66
N VAL A 82 -13.48 19.36 -11.53
CA VAL A 82 -14.08 19.83 -10.27
C VAL A 82 -14.61 21.25 -10.41
N GLY A 83 -13.83 22.15 -11.03
CA GLY A 83 -14.26 23.52 -11.32
C GLY A 83 -15.48 23.58 -12.25
N GLY A 84 -15.50 22.76 -13.29
CA GLY A 84 -16.64 22.64 -14.22
C GLY A 84 -17.90 22.11 -13.53
N LEU A 85 -17.77 21.07 -12.70
CA LEU A 85 -18.87 20.53 -11.90
C LEU A 85 -19.44 21.58 -10.93
N LEU A 86 -18.57 22.31 -10.23
CA LEU A 86 -18.96 23.39 -9.34
C LEU A 86 -19.69 24.53 -10.08
N TYR A 87 -19.22 24.88 -11.27
CA TYR A 87 -19.84 25.90 -12.11
C TYR A 87 -21.24 25.47 -12.59
N LEU A 88 -21.38 24.23 -13.08
CA LEU A 88 -22.67 23.68 -13.54
C LEU A 88 -23.67 23.48 -12.39
N ARG A 89 -23.20 23.11 -11.19
CA ARG A 89 -24.01 22.93 -9.98
C ARG A 89 -24.03 24.16 -9.08
N ARG A 90 -23.69 25.36 -9.58
CA ARG A 90 -23.65 26.62 -8.80
C ARG A 90 -24.92 26.86 -7.96
N ASN A 91 -26.09 26.46 -8.47
CA ASN A 91 -27.38 26.67 -7.81
C ASN A 91 -27.77 25.55 -6.83
N ASN A 92 -27.01 24.46 -6.76
CA ASN A 92 -27.27 23.30 -5.89
C ASN A 92 -25.97 22.83 -5.21
N LEU A 93 -25.41 23.72 -4.37
CA LEU A 93 -24.19 23.48 -3.58
C LEU A 93 -24.48 22.77 -2.26
N GLU A 94 -25.69 22.25 -2.04
CA GLU A 94 -26.09 21.58 -0.79
C GLU A 94 -25.17 20.40 -0.45
N PHE A 95 -24.62 19.72 -1.47
CA PHE A 95 -23.63 18.65 -1.29
C PHE A 95 -22.35 19.14 -0.55
N ILE A 96 -21.90 20.37 -0.80
CA ILE A 96 -20.69 20.93 -0.17
C ILE A 96 -20.97 21.31 1.28
N TYR A 97 -22.20 21.66 1.63
CA TYR A 97 -22.57 21.99 3.01
C TYR A 97 -22.94 20.76 3.85
N ASN A 98 -23.08 19.58 3.21
CA ASN A 98 -23.40 18.34 3.91
C ASN A 98 -22.21 17.83 4.75
N LYS A 99 -22.23 18.15 6.06
CA LYS A 99 -21.22 17.71 7.03
C LYS A 99 -21.07 16.19 7.09
N THR A 100 -22.16 15.44 6.94
CA THR A 100 -22.13 13.97 6.96
C THR A 100 -21.41 13.42 5.73
N GLY A 101 -21.61 14.04 4.56
CA GLY A 101 -20.87 13.69 3.34
C GLY A 101 -19.37 13.85 3.51
N TRP A 102 -18.93 15.00 4.06
CA TRP A 102 -17.52 15.24 4.37
C TRP A 102 -16.97 14.27 5.41
N ALA A 103 -17.73 13.98 6.47
CA ALA A 103 -17.33 13.01 7.48
C ALA A 103 -17.09 11.61 6.86
N MET A 104 -17.97 11.17 5.97
CA MET A 104 -17.81 9.89 5.25
C MET A 104 -16.56 9.89 4.35
N VAL A 105 -16.35 10.96 3.57
CA VAL A 105 -15.15 11.10 2.72
C VAL A 105 -13.87 11.08 3.56
N SER A 106 -13.84 11.82 4.66
CA SER A 106 -12.70 11.84 5.59
C SER A 106 -12.43 10.46 6.18
N LEU A 107 -13.46 9.72 6.60
CA LEU A 107 -13.31 8.35 7.10
C LEU A 107 -12.75 7.41 6.03
N CYS A 108 -13.23 7.48 4.79
CA CYS A 108 -12.69 6.69 3.68
C CYS A 108 -11.20 6.95 3.46
N ILE A 109 -10.77 8.21 3.50
CA ILE A 109 -9.35 8.58 3.37
C ILE A 109 -8.54 8.02 4.53
N VAL A 110 -9.01 8.17 5.77
CA VAL A 110 -8.32 7.64 6.96
C VAL A 110 -8.17 6.11 6.87
N PHE A 111 -9.20 5.38 6.47
CA PHE A 111 -9.12 3.93 6.33
C PHE A 111 -8.16 3.49 5.22
N ALA A 112 -8.19 4.17 4.06
CA ALA A 112 -7.27 3.88 2.96
C ALA A 112 -5.80 4.14 3.37
N MET A 113 -5.54 5.23 4.09
CA MET A 113 -4.18 5.57 4.51
C MET A 113 -3.67 4.68 5.64
N THR A 114 -4.53 4.30 6.60
CA THR A 114 -4.14 3.43 7.72
C THR A 114 -3.99 1.96 7.33
N SER A 115 -4.62 1.49 6.25
CA SER A 115 -4.51 0.10 5.78
C SER A 115 -3.22 -0.21 5.01
N GLY A 116 -2.36 0.78 4.75
CA GLY A 116 -1.08 0.61 4.05
C GLY A 116 -1.14 0.78 2.52
N GLN A 117 -2.13 1.49 1.97
CA GLN A 117 -2.22 1.70 0.51
C GLN A 117 -0.99 2.39 -0.08
N MET A 118 -0.33 3.26 0.70
CA MET A 118 0.89 3.93 0.23
C MET A 118 2.09 2.97 0.12
N TRP A 119 2.14 1.94 0.98
CA TRP A 119 3.13 0.88 0.86
C TRP A 119 2.92 0.08 -0.44
N ASN A 120 1.66 -0.23 -0.76
CA ASN A 120 1.31 -0.90 -2.02
C ASN A 120 1.71 -0.07 -3.23
N HIS A 121 1.47 1.25 -3.20
CA HIS A 121 1.83 2.15 -4.28
C HIS A 121 3.35 2.24 -4.51
N ILE A 122 4.15 2.24 -3.44
CA ILE A 122 5.62 2.35 -3.55
C ILE A 122 6.26 1.03 -4.00
N ARG A 123 5.79 -0.10 -3.44
CA ARG A 123 6.46 -1.41 -3.61
C ARG A 123 5.83 -2.27 -4.71
N GLY A 124 4.59 -2.01 -5.11
CA GLY A 124 3.86 -2.80 -6.10
C GLY A 124 3.81 -4.32 -5.81
N PRO A 125 3.43 -4.77 -4.59
CA PRO A 125 3.38 -6.20 -4.30
C PRO A 125 2.29 -6.92 -5.12
N PRO A 126 2.41 -8.23 -5.35
CA PRO A 126 1.37 -9.00 -6.01
C PRO A 126 0.08 -9.02 -5.19
N TYR A 127 -1.06 -9.25 -5.85
CA TYR A 127 -2.37 -9.24 -5.18
C TYR A 127 -2.53 -10.39 -4.18
N ALA A 128 -2.09 -11.59 -4.55
CA ALA A 128 -2.04 -12.77 -3.71
C ALA A 128 -0.94 -13.70 -4.25
N HIS A 129 -0.45 -14.62 -3.41
CA HIS A 129 0.55 -15.60 -3.82
C HIS A 129 -0.04 -17.01 -3.81
N LYS A 130 0.11 -17.74 -4.91
CA LYS A 130 -0.30 -19.15 -5.01
C LYS A 130 0.87 -20.02 -4.60
N ASN A 131 0.70 -20.86 -3.58
CA ASN A 131 1.75 -21.75 -3.13
C ASN A 131 1.98 -22.85 -4.21
N PRO A 132 3.19 -22.94 -4.82
CA PRO A 132 3.46 -23.87 -5.92
C PRO A 132 3.29 -25.35 -5.55
N HIS A 133 3.44 -25.71 -4.27
CA HIS A 133 3.36 -27.10 -3.81
C HIS A 133 1.93 -27.57 -3.48
N ASN A 134 1.06 -26.66 -3.02
CA ASN A 134 -0.29 -27.02 -2.54
C ASN A 134 -1.42 -26.39 -3.37
N GLY A 135 -1.11 -25.51 -4.33
CA GLY A 135 -2.11 -24.81 -5.15
C GLY A 135 -2.99 -23.80 -4.38
N GLN A 136 -2.84 -23.70 -3.07
CA GLN A 136 -3.63 -22.80 -2.23
C GLN A 136 -3.16 -21.34 -2.38
N VAL A 137 -4.14 -20.44 -2.49
CA VAL A 137 -3.92 -19.00 -2.63
C VAL A 137 -3.80 -18.39 -1.23
N SER A 138 -2.63 -17.84 -0.88
CA SER A 138 -2.46 -17.06 0.35
C SER A 138 -2.72 -15.59 0.09
N TYR A 139 -3.71 -15.03 0.80
CA TYR A 139 -4.05 -13.61 0.76
C TYR A 139 -3.31 -12.77 1.81
N ILE A 140 -2.62 -13.43 2.75
CA ILE A 140 -1.83 -12.80 3.82
C ILE A 140 -0.37 -13.18 3.60
N HIS A 141 0.53 -12.19 3.67
CA HIS A 141 1.96 -12.43 3.53
C HIS A 141 2.55 -12.97 4.85
N GLY A 142 3.38 -14.01 4.80
CA GLY A 142 3.92 -14.65 6.02
C GLY A 142 4.98 -13.82 6.77
N SER A 143 5.68 -12.92 6.07
CA SER A 143 6.63 -11.99 6.68
C SER A 143 5.94 -10.73 7.22
N SER A 144 6.41 -10.22 8.36
CA SER A 144 5.94 -8.97 8.97
C SER A 144 6.39 -7.70 8.22
N GLN A 145 7.42 -7.79 7.37
CA GLN A 145 7.96 -6.66 6.61
C GLN A 145 7.30 -6.47 5.24
N ALA A 146 6.42 -7.39 4.85
CA ALA A 146 5.76 -7.40 3.56
C ALA A 146 4.25 -7.61 3.71
N GLN A 147 3.51 -7.16 2.69
CA GLN A 147 2.06 -7.13 2.67
C GLN A 147 1.59 -7.35 1.23
N PHE A 148 0.50 -8.10 1.06
CA PHE A 148 -0.16 -8.23 -0.24
C PHE A 148 -1.24 -7.17 -0.40
N VAL A 149 -1.61 -6.86 -1.65
CA VAL A 149 -2.68 -5.89 -1.92
C VAL A 149 -4.02 -6.37 -1.34
N ALA A 150 -4.34 -7.67 -1.44
CA ALA A 150 -5.54 -8.24 -0.82
C ALA A 150 -5.55 -8.04 0.71
N GLU A 151 -4.39 -8.16 1.35
CA GLU A 151 -4.25 -7.98 2.79
C GLU A 151 -4.64 -6.56 3.23
N SER A 152 -4.22 -5.53 2.49
CA SER A 152 -4.62 -4.14 2.78
C SER A 152 -6.14 -3.93 2.68
N HIS A 153 -6.81 -4.56 1.72
CA HIS A 153 -8.27 -4.48 1.59
C HIS A 153 -8.98 -5.15 2.77
N ILE A 154 -8.47 -6.30 3.21
CA ILE A 154 -9.00 -7.00 4.40
C ILE A 154 -8.87 -6.07 5.62
N ILE A 155 -7.68 -5.52 5.88
CA ILE A 155 -7.45 -4.63 7.03
C ILE A 155 -8.32 -3.36 6.94
N LEU A 156 -8.52 -2.80 5.75
CA LEU A 156 -9.41 -1.66 5.53
C LEU A 156 -10.84 -1.97 5.96
N VAL A 157 -11.39 -3.10 5.51
CA VAL A 157 -12.76 -3.52 5.85
C VAL A 157 -12.90 -3.80 7.35
N LEU A 158 -11.89 -4.42 7.97
CA LEU A 158 -11.90 -4.68 9.42
C LEU A 158 -11.89 -3.40 10.24
N ASN A 159 -11.04 -2.44 9.91
CA ASN A 159 -11.01 -1.14 10.59
C ASN A 159 -12.31 -0.36 10.39
N ALA A 160 -12.89 -0.39 9.18
CA ALA A 160 -14.18 0.23 8.91
C ALA A 160 -15.31 -0.42 9.74
N ALA A 161 -15.33 -1.75 9.83
CA ALA A 161 -16.29 -2.48 10.65
C ALA A 161 -16.17 -2.09 12.13
N ILE A 162 -14.98 -2.16 12.72
CA ILE A 162 -14.75 -1.79 14.12
C ILE A 162 -15.20 -0.35 14.39
N THR A 163 -14.85 0.58 13.50
CA THR A 163 -15.26 2.00 13.62
C THR A 163 -16.77 2.16 13.53
N MET A 164 -17.44 1.44 12.63
CA MET A 164 -18.90 1.42 12.54
C MET A 164 -19.54 0.91 13.83
N GLY A 165 -19.00 -0.17 14.41
CA GLY A 165 -19.45 -0.67 15.71
C GLY A 165 -19.33 0.37 16.82
N MET A 166 -18.23 1.14 16.82
CA MET A 166 -18.03 2.23 17.79
C MET A 166 -18.99 3.41 17.56
N VAL A 167 -19.27 3.76 16.31
CA VAL A 167 -20.27 4.80 15.97
C VAL A 167 -21.67 4.39 16.43
N LEU A 168 -22.07 3.12 16.19
CA LEU A 168 -23.36 2.59 16.66
C LEU A 168 -23.47 2.62 18.19
N LEU A 169 -22.39 2.33 18.92
CA LEU A 169 -22.37 2.44 20.38
C LEU A 169 -22.58 3.87 20.86
N ASN A 170 -21.93 4.84 20.21
CA ASN A 170 -22.09 6.25 20.55
C ASN A 170 -23.50 6.78 20.20
N GLU A 171 -24.04 6.33 19.08
CA GLU A 171 -25.41 6.65 18.67
C GLU A 171 -26.43 6.04 19.63
N ALA A 172 -26.22 4.79 20.07
CA ALA A 172 -27.05 4.17 21.10
C ALA A 172 -26.98 4.94 22.43
N ALA A 173 -25.82 5.47 22.82
CA ALA A 173 -25.71 6.25 24.06
C ALA A 173 -26.46 7.60 23.99
N THR A 174 -26.42 8.26 22.82
CA THR A 174 -26.99 9.61 22.63
C THR A 174 -28.46 9.60 22.21
N SER A 175 -28.94 8.49 21.65
CA SER A 175 -30.31 8.37 21.15
C SER A 175 -31.35 8.47 22.28
N LYS A 176 -32.32 9.37 22.09
CA LYS A 176 -33.47 9.59 22.99
C LYS A 176 -34.71 8.76 22.62
N GLY A 177 -34.58 7.81 21.69
CA GLY A 177 -35.70 6.98 21.22
C GLY A 177 -36.07 5.83 22.16
N ASP A 178 -36.86 4.88 21.64
CA ASP A 178 -37.32 3.70 22.37
C ASP A 178 -36.17 2.92 23.01
N VAL A 179 -36.32 2.59 24.30
CA VAL A 179 -35.31 1.84 25.08
C VAL A 179 -34.99 0.49 24.43
N GLY A 180 -35.98 -0.18 23.83
CA GLY A 180 -35.79 -1.44 23.11
C GLY A 180 -34.85 -1.30 21.92
N LYS A 181 -35.09 -0.31 21.04
CA LYS A 181 -34.23 -0.05 19.86
C LYS A 181 -32.81 0.31 20.29
N ARG A 182 -32.68 1.16 21.31
CA ARG A 182 -31.37 1.55 21.87
C ARG A 182 -30.57 0.35 22.37
N ARG A 183 -31.23 -0.58 23.08
CA ARG A 183 -30.58 -1.79 23.60
C ARG A 183 -30.10 -2.70 22.47
N ILE A 184 -30.89 -2.86 21.41
CA ILE A 184 -30.51 -3.66 20.24
C ILE A 184 -29.30 -3.03 19.55
N ILE A 185 -29.31 -1.72 19.28
CA ILE A 185 -28.19 -1.03 18.62
C ILE A 185 -26.91 -1.14 19.46
N CYS A 186 -27.01 -0.99 20.78
CA CYS A 186 -25.87 -1.15 21.68
C CYS A 186 -25.30 -2.58 21.65
N LEU A 187 -26.15 -3.60 21.72
CA LEU A 187 -25.72 -5.00 21.65
C LEU A 187 -25.08 -5.34 20.30
N VAL A 188 -25.65 -4.86 19.20
CA VAL A 188 -25.10 -5.04 17.85
C VAL A 188 -23.74 -4.33 17.74
N GLY A 189 -23.64 -3.07 18.17
CA GLY A 189 -22.39 -2.32 18.16
C GLY A 189 -21.28 -3.00 18.98
N LEU A 190 -21.61 -3.47 20.18
CA LEU A 190 -20.66 -4.18 21.05
C LEU A 190 -20.21 -5.50 20.42
N GLY A 191 -21.16 -6.31 19.90
CA GLY A 191 -20.85 -7.56 19.22
C GLY A 191 -19.95 -7.36 18.01
N LEU A 192 -20.20 -6.31 17.23
CA LEU A 192 -19.42 -5.96 16.05
C LEU A 192 -17.98 -5.57 16.43
N VAL A 193 -17.81 -4.66 17.40
CA VAL A 193 -16.46 -4.28 17.88
C VAL A 193 -15.70 -5.50 18.40
N VAL A 194 -16.31 -6.28 19.27
CA VAL A 194 -15.69 -7.44 19.90
C VAL A 194 -15.28 -8.51 18.87
N PHE A 195 -16.18 -8.83 17.94
CA PHE A 195 -15.92 -9.85 16.91
C PHE A 195 -14.82 -9.42 15.93
N PHE A 196 -14.95 -8.24 15.33
CA PHE A 196 -14.00 -7.79 14.31
C PHE A 196 -12.64 -7.42 14.91
N PHE A 197 -12.59 -6.90 16.14
CA PHE A 197 -11.33 -6.68 16.86
C PHE A 197 -10.63 -8.00 17.18
N SER A 198 -11.38 -9.02 17.59
CA SER A 198 -10.82 -10.37 17.80
C SER A 198 -10.21 -10.93 16.52
N PHE A 199 -10.91 -10.76 15.41
CA PHE A 199 -10.46 -11.26 14.11
C PHE A 199 -9.22 -10.52 13.61
N LEU A 200 -9.17 -9.19 13.78
CA LEU A 200 -7.98 -8.39 13.47
C LEU A 200 -6.76 -8.87 14.30
N LEU A 201 -6.96 -9.14 15.59
CA LEU A 201 -5.90 -9.57 16.49
C LEU A 201 -5.42 -11.00 16.17
N SER A 202 -6.32 -11.89 15.73
CA SER A 202 -5.97 -13.23 15.21
C SER A 202 -5.10 -13.14 13.94
N ILE A 203 -5.46 -12.28 12.97
CA ILE A 203 -4.63 -12.03 11.77
C ILE A 203 -3.26 -11.47 12.16
N PHE A 204 -3.23 -10.49 13.07
CA PHE A 204 -1.99 -9.89 13.55
C PHE A 204 -1.07 -10.93 14.19
N ARG A 205 -1.62 -11.81 15.03
CA ARG A 205 -0.89 -12.91 15.67
C ARG A 205 -0.38 -13.93 14.66
N SER A 206 -1.17 -14.25 13.64
CA SER A 206 -0.71 -15.14 12.56
C SER A 206 0.50 -14.58 11.81
N LYS A 207 0.62 -13.26 11.69
CA LYS A 207 1.78 -12.59 11.09
C LYS A 207 2.95 -12.42 12.06
N TYR A 208 2.67 -12.21 13.34
CA TYR A 208 3.66 -12.09 14.41
C TYR A 208 3.62 -13.30 15.36
N HIS A 209 4.35 -14.35 15.00
CA HIS A 209 4.45 -15.60 15.76
C HIS A 209 4.88 -15.43 17.23
N GLY A 210 5.58 -14.34 17.56
CA GLY A 210 5.98 -14.00 18.93
C GLY A 210 4.90 -13.32 19.77
N TYR A 211 3.71 -13.01 19.23
CA TYR A 211 2.67 -12.30 19.94
C TYR A 211 1.84 -13.27 20.83
N PRO A 212 1.86 -13.11 22.17
CA PRO A 212 1.29 -14.11 23.08
C PRO A 212 -0.21 -13.92 23.37
N TYR A 213 -0.79 -12.77 23.02
CA TYR A 213 -2.16 -12.43 23.42
C TYR A 213 -3.18 -12.79 22.33
N SER A 214 -4.36 -13.23 22.76
CA SER A 214 -5.54 -13.49 21.93
C SER A 214 -6.77 -13.00 22.69
N PHE A 215 -7.76 -12.43 21.99
CA PHE A 215 -9.00 -11.97 22.64
C PHE A 215 -10.03 -13.11 22.69
N LEU A 216 -10.80 -13.33 21.60
CA LEU A 216 -11.76 -14.44 21.51
C LEU A 216 -11.36 -15.52 20.50
N ILE A 217 -10.72 -15.12 19.40
CA ILE A 217 -10.33 -16.01 18.30
C ILE A 217 -8.82 -16.20 18.39
N LYS A 218 -8.35 -17.44 18.27
CA LYS A 218 -6.93 -17.79 18.32
C LYS A 218 -6.21 -17.53 17.01
#